data_AF-A0A4Y1QN78-F1
#
_entry.id   AF-A0A4Y1QN78-F1
#
_cell.length_a   1.000
_cell.length_b   1.000
_cell.length_c   1.000
_cell.angle_alpha   90.00
_cell.angle_beta   90.00
_cell.angle_gamma   90.00
#
_symmetry.space_group_name_H-M   'P 1'
#
loop_
_entity.id
_entity.type
_entity.pdbx_description
1 polymer ?
#
loop_
_entity_poly.entity_id
_entity_poly.type
_entity_poly.pdbx_seq_one_letter_code
_entity_poly.pdbx_strand_id
1 'polypeptide(L)'
;MSHIAVERNRRKQMNEHLKVLRSLTPCFYIKRGDQASIIGRGVIEFIKELHQVLQSLESNKRRRALALALIQAEASRVDNHHHVINKELAIGACCNSPVADVEAKISGSNVVLKIISRRTSGQIAKDNWCAGEAFV
;
A
#
# COMPACT_ATOMS: atom_id res chain seq x y z
N MET A 1 5.03 -55.28 -10.35
CA MET A 1 4.24 -54.80 -9.18
C MET A 1 4.65 -53.42 -8.64
N SER A 2 5.91 -52.96 -8.75
CA SER A 2 6.35 -51.65 -8.25
C SER A 2 5.80 -50.41 -9.02
N HIS A 3 5.64 -50.51 -10.33
CA HIS A 3 5.28 -49.37 -11.20
C HIS A 3 3.98 -48.65 -10.80
N ILE A 4 2.97 -49.40 -10.34
CA ILE A 4 1.68 -48.82 -9.94
C ILE A 4 1.81 -47.99 -8.65
N ALA A 5 2.60 -48.45 -7.69
CA ALA A 5 2.81 -47.75 -6.43
C ALA A 5 3.58 -46.43 -6.65
N VAL A 6 4.63 -46.48 -7.47
CA VAL A 6 5.42 -45.30 -7.86
C VAL A 6 4.54 -44.26 -8.55
N GLU A 7 3.72 -44.66 -9.52
CA GLU A 7 2.86 -43.71 -10.25
C GLU A 7 1.72 -43.14 -9.37
N ARG A 8 1.19 -43.92 -8.42
CA ARG A 8 0.26 -43.39 -7.42
C ARG A 8 0.93 -42.34 -6.54
N ASN A 9 2.16 -42.58 -6.10
CA ASN A 9 2.91 -41.62 -5.31
C ASN A 9 3.17 -40.32 -6.08
N ARG A 10 3.57 -40.42 -7.35
CA ARG A 10 3.75 -39.26 -8.24
C ARG A 10 2.48 -38.41 -8.35
N ARG A 11 1.31 -39.03 -8.54
CA ARG A 11 0.02 -38.33 -8.58
C ARG A 11 -0.35 -37.69 -7.24
N LYS A 12 -0.08 -38.37 -6.11
CA LYS A 12 -0.27 -37.79 -4.77
C LYS A 12 0.57 -36.53 -4.61
N GLN A 13 1.86 -36.60 -4.92
CA GLN A 13 2.78 -35.46 -4.83
C GLN A 13 2.32 -34.28 -5.69
N MET A 14 1.93 -34.53 -6.94
CA MET A 14 1.37 -33.49 -7.83
C MET A 14 0.15 -32.80 -7.21
N ASN A 15 -0.77 -33.57 -6.62
CA ASN A 15 -1.97 -33.01 -5.99
C ASN A 15 -1.63 -32.17 -4.74
N GLU A 16 -0.62 -32.56 -3.95
CA GLU A 16 -0.17 -31.76 -2.82
C GLU A 16 0.41 -30.41 -3.27
N HIS A 17 1.22 -30.40 -4.35
CA HIS A 17 1.72 -29.14 -4.92
C HIS A 17 0.59 -28.22 -5.39
N LEU A 18 -0.44 -28.78 -6.05
CA LEU A 18 -1.60 -28.01 -6.48
C LEU A 18 -2.42 -27.45 -5.32
N LYS A 19 -2.54 -28.18 -4.21
CA LYS A 19 -3.20 -27.69 -2.99
C LYS A 19 -2.46 -26.50 -2.40
N VAL A 20 -1.13 -26.58 -2.30
CA VAL A 20 -0.30 -25.47 -1.80
C VAL A 20 -0.47 -24.24 -2.69
N LEU A 21 -0.35 -24.40 -4.02
CA LEU A 21 -0.58 -23.30 -4.97
C LEU A 21 -1.96 -22.65 -4.80
N ARG A 22 -3.00 -23.48 -4.61
CA ARG A 22 -4.37 -23.01 -4.37
C ARG A 22 -4.49 -22.23 -3.05
N SER A 23 -3.75 -22.60 -2.01
CA SER A 23 -3.75 -21.90 -0.72
C SER A 23 -3.05 -20.55 -0.75
N LEU A 24 -2.04 -20.39 -1.61
CA LEU A 24 -1.29 -19.14 -1.79
C LEU A 24 -1.99 -18.15 -2.72
N THR A 25 -2.85 -18.66 -3.61
CA THR A 25 -3.55 -17.84 -4.61
C THR A 25 -4.89 -17.37 -4.06
N PRO A 26 -5.23 -16.07 -4.14
CA PRO A 26 -6.53 -15.59 -3.70
C PRO A 26 -7.68 -16.28 -4.44
N CYS A 27 -8.74 -16.61 -3.72
CA CYS A 27 -9.85 -17.43 -4.22
C CYS A 27 -10.55 -16.88 -5.48
N PHE A 28 -10.46 -15.57 -5.73
CA PHE A 28 -11.03 -14.92 -6.91
C PHE A 28 -10.37 -15.33 -8.24
N TYR A 29 -9.06 -15.63 -8.24
CA TYR A 29 -8.32 -15.99 -9.46
C TYR A 29 -8.61 -17.44 -9.89
N ILE A 30 -9.06 -18.29 -8.96
CA ILE A 30 -9.32 -19.71 -9.23
C ILE A 30 -10.83 -19.95 -9.28
N LYS A 31 -11.42 -19.77 -10.46
CA LYS A 31 -12.87 -19.99 -10.68
C LYS A 31 -13.29 -21.46 -10.72
N ARG A 32 -12.36 -22.39 -11.00
CA ARG A 32 -12.65 -23.82 -11.13
C ARG A 32 -11.55 -24.67 -10.49
N GLY A 33 -11.93 -25.86 -10.01
CA GLY A 33 -11.08 -26.79 -9.27
C GLY A 33 -10.05 -27.57 -10.09
N ASP A 34 -10.00 -27.38 -11.41
CA ASP A 34 -9.14 -28.17 -12.31
C ASP A 34 -7.71 -27.64 -12.39
N GLN A 35 -6.78 -28.52 -12.77
CA GLN A 35 -5.34 -28.21 -12.79
C GLN A 35 -4.98 -27.06 -13.74
N ALA A 36 -5.64 -27.00 -14.89
CA ALA A 36 -5.39 -25.97 -15.90
C ALA A 36 -5.89 -24.60 -15.42
N SER A 37 -7.04 -24.54 -14.76
CA SER A 37 -7.55 -23.29 -14.18
C SER A 37 -6.71 -22.80 -13.01
N ILE A 38 -6.21 -23.71 -12.16
CA ILE A 38 -5.33 -23.36 -11.03
C ILE A 38 -4.02 -22.74 -11.54
N ILE A 39 -3.33 -23.41 -12.46
CA ILE A 39 -2.02 -22.94 -12.96
C ILE A 39 -2.22 -21.78 -13.93
N GLY A 40 -3.09 -21.98 -14.92
CA GLY A 40 -3.25 -21.16 -16.11
C GLY A 40 -3.82 -19.79 -15.83
N ARG A 41 -5.07 -19.71 -15.34
CA ARG A 41 -5.80 -18.46 -15.07
C ARG A 41 -5.64 -17.94 -13.63
N GLY A 42 -5.17 -18.82 -12.75
CA GLY A 42 -5.08 -18.59 -11.31
C GLY A 42 -3.74 -17.99 -10.92
N VAL A 43 -2.75 -18.86 -10.84
CA VAL A 43 -1.41 -18.54 -10.34
C VAL A 43 -0.66 -17.60 -11.27
N ILE A 44 -0.70 -17.82 -12.59
CA ILE A 44 0.08 -17.02 -13.55
C ILE A 44 -0.38 -15.56 -13.58
N GLU A 45 -1.67 -15.29 -13.65
CA GLU A 45 -2.25 -13.94 -13.64
C GLU A 45 -1.95 -13.24 -12.33
N PHE A 46 -2.09 -13.94 -11.20
CA PHE A 46 -1.77 -13.38 -9.91
C PHE A 46 -0.30 -12.95 -9.82
N ILE A 47 0.64 -13.79 -10.27
CA ILE A 47 2.07 -13.44 -10.32
C ILE A 47 2.32 -12.23 -11.24
N LYS A 48 1.66 -12.18 -12.41
CA LYS A 48 1.79 -11.05 -13.33
C LYS A 48 1.32 -9.74 -12.70
N GLU A 49 0.19 -9.75 -12.00
CA GLU A 49 -0.33 -8.58 -11.31
C GLU A 49 0.60 -8.14 -10.16
N LEU A 50 1.13 -9.08 -9.38
CA LEU A 50 2.12 -8.78 -8.34
C LEU A 50 3.37 -8.12 -8.92
N HIS A 51 3.91 -8.64 -10.03
CA HIS A 51 5.04 -8.02 -10.72
C HIS A 51 4.72 -6.61 -11.21
N GLN A 52 3.51 -6.39 -11.75
CA GLN A 52 3.09 -5.07 -12.21
C GLN A 52 3.00 -4.06 -11.05
N VAL A 53 2.47 -4.49 -9.90
CA VAL A 53 2.39 -3.66 -8.69
C VAL A 53 3.79 -3.30 -8.20
N LEU A 54 4.71 -4.25 -8.14
CA LEU A 54 6.10 -4.01 -7.73
C LEU A 54 6.78 -2.97 -8.62
N GLN A 55 6.68 -3.11 -9.95
CA GLN A 55 7.26 -2.15 -10.89
C GLN A 55 6.67 -0.74 -10.71
N SER A 56 5.35 -0.65 -10.51
CA SER A 56 4.68 0.63 -10.27
C SER A 56 5.16 1.30 -8.97
N LEU A 57 5.32 0.53 -7.90
CA LEU A 57 5.82 1.01 -6.61
C LEU A 57 7.28 1.45 -6.69
N GLU A 58 8.14 0.71 -7.38
CA GLU A 58 9.54 1.09 -7.60
C GLU A 58 9.66 2.40 -8.38
N SER A 59 8.87 2.55 -9.46
CA SER A 59 8.80 3.79 -10.23
C SER A 59 8.31 4.96 -9.37
N ASN A 60 7.26 4.72 -8.57
CA ASN A 60 6.72 5.72 -7.64
C ASN A 60 7.77 6.16 -6.60
N LYS A 61 8.52 5.20 -6.03
CA LYS A 61 9.63 5.47 -5.10
C LYS A 61 10.70 6.35 -5.74
N ARG A 62 11.11 6.05 -6.98
CA ARG A 62 12.10 6.86 -7.73
C ARG A 62 11.59 8.28 -7.98
N ARG A 63 10.36 8.43 -8.46
CA ARG A 63 9.76 9.75 -8.71
C ARG A 63 9.66 10.58 -7.43
N ARG A 64 9.31 9.97 -6.29
CA ARG A 64 9.29 10.65 -4.98
C ARG A 64 10.68 11.05 -4.54
N ALA A 65 11.68 10.18 -4.70
CA ALA A 65 13.06 10.52 -4.39
C ALA A 65 13.58 11.69 -5.25
N LEU A 66 13.27 11.70 -6.54
CA LEU A 66 13.61 12.81 -7.44
C LEU A 66 12.90 14.10 -7.06
N ALA A 67 11.60 14.05 -6.72
CA ALA A 67 10.85 15.22 -6.27
C ALA A 67 11.46 15.82 -5.00
N LEU A 68 11.86 14.98 -4.03
CA LEU A 68 12.55 15.45 -2.82
C LEU A 68 13.94 16.04 -3.13
N ALA A 69 14.69 15.45 -4.05
CA ALA A 69 15.99 15.96 -4.47
C ALA A 69 15.88 17.35 -5.12
N LEU A 70 14.85 17.59 -5.94
CA LEU A 70 14.59 18.89 -6.55
C LEU A 70 14.24 19.95 -5.50
N ILE A 71 13.41 19.61 -4.50
CA ILE A 71 13.08 20.52 -3.40
C ILE A 71 14.33 20.86 -2.57
N GLN A 72 15.21 19.88 -2.33
CA GLN A 72 16.47 20.10 -1.62
C GLN A 72 17.43 21.02 -2.39
N ALA A 73 17.47 20.91 -3.72
CA ALA A 73 18.32 21.76 -4.58
C ALA A 73 17.84 23.22 -4.62
N GLU A 74 16.52 23.44 -4.55
CA GLU A 74 15.97 24.80 -4.52
C GLU A 74 16.16 25.47 -3.15
N ALA A 75 16.12 24.69 -2.06
CA ALA A 75 16.40 25.19 -0.71
C ALA A 75 17.85 25.69 -0.53
N SER A 76 18.80 25.19 -1.32
CA SER A 76 20.20 25.69 -1.32
C SER A 76 20.42 27.01 -2.05
N ARG A 77 19.39 27.62 -2.69
CA ARG A 77 19.51 28.93 -3.37
C ARG A 77 19.04 30.11 -2.53
N VAL A 78 18.48 29.88 -1.33
CA VAL A 78 18.01 30.94 -0.43
C VAL A 78 18.96 31.05 0.75
N ASP A 79 19.96 31.93 0.62
CA ASP A 79 20.85 32.28 1.71
C ASP A 79 20.25 33.42 2.56
N ASN A 80 20.43 33.30 3.89
CA ASN A 80 20.25 34.28 4.96
C ASN A 80 18.85 34.43 5.61
N HIS A 81 18.53 33.58 6.59
CA HIS A 81 18.51 33.96 8.01
C HIS A 81 18.19 32.76 8.92
N HIS A 82 18.90 32.70 10.05
CA HIS A 82 18.79 31.75 11.15
C HIS A 82 17.37 31.25 11.49
N HIS A 83 17.15 29.94 11.42
CA HIS A 83 16.58 29.18 12.55
C HIS A 83 16.93 27.69 12.40
N VAL A 84 17.63 27.15 13.39
CA VAL A 84 17.96 25.72 13.50
C VAL A 84 16.65 24.96 13.71
N ILE A 85 16.13 24.34 12.65
CA ILE A 85 15.04 23.35 12.79
C ILE A 85 15.67 21.98 12.59
N ASN A 86 15.55 21.18 13.65
CA ASN A 86 16.07 19.83 13.79
C ASN A 86 15.91 19.00 12.52
N LYS A 87 17.01 18.35 12.11
CA LYS A 87 17.02 17.19 11.20
C LYS A 87 16.27 16.03 11.87
N GLU A 88 14.95 16.07 11.81
CA GLU A 88 14.15 14.86 11.90
C GLU A 88 13.48 14.73 10.54
N LEU A 89 13.92 13.71 9.80
CA LEU A 89 13.34 13.28 8.54
C LEU A 89 11.89 12.88 8.82
N ALA A 90 11.01 13.88 8.88
CA ALA A 90 9.59 13.67 9.00
C ALA A 90 9.16 12.94 7.73
N ILE A 91 9.00 11.62 7.86
CA ILE A 91 8.22 10.77 6.97
C ILE A 91 6.75 11.23 7.13
N GLY A 92 6.48 12.49 6.79
CA GLY A 92 5.14 13.03 6.68
C GLY A 92 4.57 12.51 5.39
N ALA A 93 3.65 11.55 5.47
CA ALA A 93 2.78 11.22 4.36
C ALA A 93 1.90 12.45 4.08
N CYS A 94 2.37 13.36 3.22
CA CYS A 94 1.56 14.48 2.75
C CYS A 94 0.52 13.95 1.75
N CYS A 95 -0.60 13.49 2.29
CA CYS A 95 -1.84 13.35 1.54
C CYS A 95 -2.44 14.75 1.35
N ASN A 96 -1.85 15.53 0.45
CA ASN A 96 -2.41 16.81 0.04
C ASN A 96 -3.64 16.54 -0.85
N SER A 97 -4.74 16.17 -0.21
CA SER A 97 -6.06 16.18 -0.80
C SER A 97 -6.49 17.64 -1.02
N PRO A 98 -7.01 18.05 -2.19
CA PRO A 98 -7.58 19.39 -2.37
C PRO A 98 -8.83 19.67 -1.50
N VAL A 99 -9.31 18.64 -0.80
CA VAL A 99 -10.59 18.62 -0.07
C VAL A 99 -10.40 18.90 1.42
N ALA A 100 -9.25 18.52 2.00
CA ALA A 100 -9.00 18.69 3.43
C ALA A 100 -7.49 18.82 3.71
N ASP A 101 -7.17 19.76 4.58
CA ASP A 101 -5.86 19.93 5.22
C ASP A 101 -5.83 19.12 6.51
N VAL A 102 -4.79 18.31 6.71
CA VAL A 102 -4.65 17.40 7.85
C VAL A 102 -3.29 17.62 8.49
N GLU A 103 -3.29 18.11 9.73
CA GLU A 103 -2.11 18.29 10.56
C GLU A 103 -2.09 17.21 11.66
N ALA A 104 -0.97 16.51 11.80
CA ALA A 104 -0.76 15.52 12.85
C ALA A 104 0.42 15.92 13.74
N LYS A 105 0.20 15.99 15.05
CA LYS A 105 1.23 16.33 16.04
C LYS A 105 1.36 15.22 17.07
N ILE A 106 2.57 14.71 17.27
CA ILE A 106 2.87 13.70 18.30
C ILE A 106 3.12 14.42 19.63
N SER A 107 2.42 14.00 20.68
CA SER A 107 2.59 14.47 22.06
C SER A 107 2.78 13.28 22.99
N GLY A 108 4.04 12.92 23.25
CA GLY A 108 4.37 11.70 24.00
C GLY A 108 3.93 10.44 23.26
N SER A 109 3.10 9.63 23.90
CA SER A 109 2.45 8.44 23.31
C SER A 109 1.17 8.75 22.53
N ASN A 110 0.72 10.00 22.51
CA ASN A 110 -0.55 10.40 21.93
C ASN A 110 -0.32 11.09 20.58
N VAL A 111 -1.28 10.96 19.67
CA VAL A 111 -1.27 11.64 18.37
C VAL A 111 -2.47 12.56 18.26
N VAL A 112 -2.22 13.86 18.09
CA VAL A 112 -3.26 14.86 17.87
C VAL A 112 -3.44 15.04 16.38
N LEU A 113 -4.66 14.81 15.89
CA LEU A 113 -5.05 15.00 14.49
C LEU A 113 -5.96 16.22 14.36
N LYS A 114 -5.59 17.18 13.53
CA LYS A 114 -6.37 18.37 13.20
C LYS A 114 -6.73 18.32 11.71
N ILE A 115 -8.02 18.20 11.42
CA ILE A 115 -8.53 18.11 10.05
C ILE A 115 -9.36 19.36 9.77
N ILE A 116 -8.95 20.15 8.77
CA ILE A 116 -9.65 21.36 8.31
C ILE A 116 -10.11 21.10 6.86
N SER A 117 -11.42 21.14 6.60
CA SER A 117 -11.95 21.01 5.24
C SER A 117 -12.84 22.20 4.86
N ARG A 118 -13.02 22.43 3.56
CA ARG A 118 -14.00 23.40 3.05
C ARG A 118 -15.39 22.75 3.03
N ARG A 119 -16.43 23.48 3.46
CA ARG A 119 -17.83 23.04 3.33
C ARG A 119 -18.16 22.84 1.85
N THR A 120 -18.43 21.61 1.45
CA THR A 120 -18.99 21.28 0.13
C THR A 120 -20.51 21.41 0.19
N SER A 121 -21.11 22.11 -0.78
CA SER A 121 -22.57 22.29 -0.87
C SER A 121 -23.27 20.94 -1.05
N GLY A 122 -24.05 20.50 -0.06
CA GLY A 122 -24.83 19.25 -0.11
C GLY A 122 -24.72 18.33 1.11
N GLN A 123 -23.87 18.62 2.09
CA GLN A 123 -23.85 17.83 3.34
C GLN A 123 -24.99 18.24 4.28
N ILE A 124 -25.80 17.24 4.67
CA ILE A 124 -26.85 17.35 5.67
C ILE A 124 -26.20 17.68 7.01
N ALA A 125 -26.57 18.82 7.58
CA ALA A 125 -26.20 19.20 8.93
C ALA A 125 -26.91 18.26 9.92
N LYS A 126 -26.28 17.14 10.24
CA LYS A 126 -26.45 16.51 11.54
C LYS A 126 -25.21 16.85 12.37
N ASP A 127 -25.44 17.81 13.24
CA ASP A 127 -24.78 17.99 14.53
C ASP A 127 -23.26 18.20 14.46
N ASN A 128 -22.89 19.49 14.41
CA ASN A 128 -21.61 20.07 14.86
C ASN A 128 -20.31 19.49 14.22
N TRP A 129 -20.01 19.95 13.00
CA TRP A 129 -18.60 20.18 12.59
C TRP A 129 -17.99 21.23 13.54
N CYS A 130 -16.73 21.23 13.98
CA CYS A 130 -15.57 20.40 13.69
C CYS A 130 -14.47 20.75 14.70
N ALA A 131 -14.29 19.93 15.72
CA ALA A 131 -13.12 19.92 16.59
C ALA A 131 -13.17 18.63 17.43
N GLY A 132 -12.96 17.50 16.77
CA GLY A 132 -12.76 16.25 17.49
C GLY A 132 -11.30 16.17 17.91
N GLU A 133 -10.97 16.62 19.12
CA GLU A 133 -9.76 16.14 19.81
C GLU A 133 -9.98 14.65 20.11
N ALA A 134 -9.55 13.79 19.19
CA ALA A 134 -9.45 12.37 19.46
C ALA A 134 -8.17 12.14 20.28
N PHE A 135 -8.30 12.13 21.60
CA PHE A 135 -7.32 11.49 22.47
C PHE A 135 -7.48 9.98 22.29
N VAL A 136 -6.53 9.35 21.62
CA VAL A 136 -6.27 7.91 21.74
C VAL A 136 -5.12 7.73 22.70
#